data_AF-A0A4Z2GCR6-F1
#
_entry.id   AF-A0A4Z2GCR6-F1
#
_cell.length_a   1.000
_cell.length_b   1.000
_cell.length_c   1.000
_cell.angle_alpha   90.00
_cell.angle_beta   90.00
_cell.angle_gamma   90.00
#
_symmetry.space_group_name_H-M   'P 1'
#
loop_
_entity.id
_entity.type
_entity.pdbx_description
1 polymer ?
#
loop_
_entity_poly.entity_id
_entity_poly.type
_entity_poly.pdbx_seq_one_letter_code
_entity_poly.pdbx_strand_id
1 'polypeptide(L)'
;MRLEASVSGVKRGRAFPSAGANDPKHGPEGSAALQRTAGARRCGRGLHAVGVASTTNTSRLILEELQWPDGEQEVPVSVCSLPCRPGERKKRVKGMPCCWHCELCDGYQYRHDETSCRLCAYNMRPDANRSACQPIPVVKLEWHSAWAIIPVFLAMLGIVATLFVMATFVRHNDTPIVRASGRELSYVLLTGIFLCYIITFLMIARPDVAVCAFRRIFLGLGMCISYAALLTKTNRIYRIFEQGKQTVTAPRFISPTSQIAVAASLICVQLLGVLLWFAVDPPGTVVDYDEQKTVDPAAARGVLKCDITDLQIICSLGYSILLMVTCTIYAIKTRDVPEDFNEAKPIGFTMYTTCIQNRNRRRRRMKEEGGRMKEEG
;
A
#
# COMPACT_ATOMS: atom_id res chain seq x y z
N MET A 1 -24.47 -23.20 1.25
CA MET A 1 -23.95 -23.27 2.63
C MET A 1 -24.10 -21.90 3.26
N ARG A 2 -25.15 -21.71 4.07
CA ARG A 2 -25.45 -20.48 4.81
C ARG A 2 -25.67 -20.93 6.25
N LEU A 3 -24.80 -20.48 7.15
CA LEU A 3 -24.90 -20.72 8.59
C LEU A 3 -25.56 -19.48 9.20
N GLU A 4 -26.81 -19.63 9.63
CA GLU A 4 -27.49 -18.69 10.53
C GLU A 4 -27.28 -19.15 11.98
N ALA A 5 -26.96 -18.22 12.87
CA ALA A 5 -26.80 -18.47 14.29
C ALA A 5 -27.93 -17.78 15.09
N SER A 6 -28.49 -18.58 15.99
CA SER A 6 -29.68 -18.38 16.81
C SER A 6 -29.52 -17.30 17.89
N VAL A 7 -30.54 -16.45 18.08
CA VAL A 7 -30.70 -15.57 19.25
C VAL A 7 -32.00 -15.96 19.95
N SER A 8 -31.87 -16.56 21.14
CA SER A 8 -32.99 -16.97 21.99
C SER A 8 -33.45 -15.86 22.93
N GLY A 9 -34.78 -15.66 22.96
CA GLY A 9 -35.55 -15.54 24.21
C GLY A 9 -35.66 -14.18 24.89
N VAL A 10 -36.51 -13.30 24.36
CA VAL A 10 -37.07 -12.15 25.11
C VAL A 10 -38.38 -12.58 25.79
N LYS A 11 -38.43 -12.63 27.13
CA LYS A 11 -39.70 -12.71 27.88
C LYS A 11 -40.15 -11.31 28.29
N ARG A 12 -41.36 -10.94 27.86
CA ARG A 12 -42.09 -9.70 28.15
C ARG A 12 -42.33 -9.53 29.67
N GLY A 13 -41.86 -8.41 30.23
CA GLY A 13 -42.32 -7.89 31.52
C GLY A 13 -43.53 -6.97 31.34
N ARG A 14 -44.60 -7.21 32.12
CA ARG A 14 -45.84 -6.41 32.12
C ARG A 14 -45.60 -5.00 32.65
N ALA A 15 -46.29 -4.04 32.05
CA ALA A 15 -46.43 -2.67 32.54
C ALA A 15 -47.25 -2.61 33.85
N PHE A 16 -46.84 -1.74 34.77
CA PHE A 16 -47.69 -1.24 35.86
C PHE A 16 -47.87 0.28 35.69
N PRO A 17 -49.01 0.86 36.09
CA PRO A 17 -49.38 2.23 35.72
C PRO A 17 -48.74 3.29 36.62
N SER A 18 -48.41 4.42 36.00
CA SER A 18 -47.95 5.66 36.64
C SER A 18 -49.03 6.27 37.54
N ALA A 19 -48.72 6.50 38.82
CA ALA A 19 -49.49 7.40 39.68
C ALA A 19 -48.80 8.78 39.70
N GLY A 20 -49.55 9.80 39.28
CA GLY A 20 -49.09 11.17 39.15
C GLY A 20 -48.73 11.83 40.48
N ALA A 21 -47.68 12.65 40.44
CA ALA A 21 -47.29 13.54 41.54
C ALA A 21 -48.21 14.78 41.54
N ASN A 22 -48.84 15.05 42.67
CA ASN A 22 -49.42 16.37 42.98
C ASN A 22 -48.63 16.99 44.14
N ASP A 23 -48.11 18.20 43.90
CA ASP A 23 -47.54 19.12 44.90
C ASP A 23 -48.56 19.49 45.99
N PRO A 24 -48.14 19.69 47.26
CA PRO A 24 -48.89 20.48 48.20
C PRO A 24 -48.23 21.85 48.48
N LYS A 25 -49.03 22.90 48.27
CA LYS A 25 -48.79 24.32 48.59
C LYS A 25 -48.75 24.58 50.11
N HIS A 26 -48.12 25.70 50.47
CA HIS A 26 -47.92 26.29 51.80
C HIS A 26 -49.18 26.59 52.65
N GLY A 27 -49.05 26.36 53.97
CA GLY A 27 -49.53 27.19 55.10
C GLY A 27 -50.73 26.67 55.93
N PRO A 28 -50.90 27.07 57.22
CA PRO A 28 -49.95 27.54 58.24
C PRO A 28 -50.02 26.74 59.57
N GLU A 29 -49.23 27.20 60.54
CA GLU A 29 -48.93 26.64 61.88
C GLU A 29 -50.14 26.18 62.73
N GLY A 30 -49.96 25.03 63.38
CA GLY A 30 -50.77 24.55 64.49
C GLY A 30 -49.91 23.72 65.43
N SER A 31 -49.52 24.31 66.56
CA SER A 31 -48.84 23.63 67.65
C SER A 31 -49.72 22.51 68.21
N ALA A 32 -49.28 21.26 68.09
CA ALA A 32 -49.78 20.16 68.89
C ALA A 32 -48.58 19.41 69.48
N ALA A 33 -48.45 19.56 70.80
CA ALA A 33 -47.40 18.98 71.63
C ALA A 33 -47.35 17.44 71.47
N LEU A 34 -46.14 16.93 71.24
CA LEU A 34 -45.84 15.52 71.07
C LEU A 34 -45.86 14.80 72.43
N GLN A 35 -46.97 14.13 72.76
CA GLN A 35 -46.99 13.18 73.87
C GLN A 35 -46.20 11.94 73.45
N ARG A 36 -45.11 11.66 74.19
CA ARG A 36 -44.28 10.46 74.08
C ARG A 36 -45.13 9.19 73.92
N THR A 37 -45.05 8.56 72.76
CA THR A 37 -45.25 7.12 72.62
C THR A 37 -44.10 6.55 71.82
N ALA A 38 -43.20 5.85 72.50
CA ALA A 38 -42.30 4.87 71.89
C ALA A 38 -43.17 3.69 71.40
N GLY A 39 -43.91 3.93 70.32
CA GLY A 39 -44.73 2.93 69.68
C GLY A 39 -43.89 2.17 68.67
N ALA A 40 -43.23 1.10 69.10
CA ALA A 40 -42.93 0.00 68.19
C ALA A 40 -44.29 -0.48 67.66
N ARG A 41 -44.71 0.00 66.48
CA ARG A 41 -45.90 -0.53 65.82
C ARG A 41 -45.63 -2.00 65.59
N ARG A 42 -46.35 -2.86 66.30
CA ARG A 42 -46.28 -4.31 66.13
C ARG A 42 -46.65 -4.58 64.67
N CYS A 43 -45.71 -5.11 63.90
CA CYS A 43 -46.00 -5.60 62.56
C CYS A 43 -47.16 -6.61 62.66
N GLY A 44 -48.14 -6.51 61.75
CA GLY A 44 -49.26 -7.45 61.71
C GLY A 44 -48.76 -8.89 61.53
N ARG A 45 -49.60 -9.90 61.80
CA ARG A 45 -49.21 -11.32 61.62
C ARG A 45 -48.72 -11.53 60.17
N GLY A 46 -47.49 -12.00 60.01
CA GLY A 46 -46.84 -12.21 58.71
C GLY A 46 -45.95 -11.07 58.21
N LEU A 47 -45.73 -10.00 59.00
CA LEU A 47 -44.85 -8.88 58.66
C LEU A 47 -43.60 -8.88 59.57
N HIS A 48 -42.42 -8.66 58.99
CA HIS A 48 -41.14 -8.52 59.69
C HIS A 48 -40.64 -7.07 59.63
N ALA A 49 -40.13 -6.55 60.75
CA ALA A 49 -39.63 -5.18 60.85
C ALA A 49 -38.16 -5.13 60.40
N VAL A 50 -37.88 -4.48 59.28
CA VAL A 50 -36.55 -4.48 58.62
C VAL A 50 -35.78 -3.16 58.74
N GLY A 51 -36.25 -2.23 59.58
CA GLY A 51 -35.53 -0.98 59.85
C GLY A 51 -36.31 0.09 60.63
N VAL A 52 -35.61 1.16 60.99
CA VAL A 52 -36.14 2.31 61.75
C VAL A 52 -35.78 3.61 61.04
N ALA A 53 -36.76 4.49 60.83
CA ALA A 53 -36.56 5.82 60.28
C ALA A 53 -36.80 6.88 61.37
N SER A 54 -35.84 7.79 61.56
CA SER A 54 -35.99 8.98 62.41
C SER A 54 -36.19 10.23 61.54
N THR A 55 -36.99 11.18 62.01
CA THR A 55 -37.21 12.49 61.35
C THR A 55 -35.92 13.32 61.24
N THR A 56 -34.88 12.95 61.98
CA THR A 56 -33.54 13.56 61.94
C THR A 56 -32.60 12.75 61.05
N ASN A 57 -32.84 12.76 59.73
CA ASN A 57 -31.92 12.36 58.63
C ASN A 57 -31.13 11.04 58.72
N THR A 58 -31.40 10.14 59.67
CA THR A 58 -30.76 8.83 59.75
C THR A 58 -31.82 7.74 59.82
N SER A 59 -32.05 7.11 58.68
CA SER A 59 -32.75 5.83 58.56
C SER A 59 -31.73 4.70 58.62
N ARG A 60 -32.01 3.69 59.45
CA ARG A 60 -31.21 2.45 59.55
C ARG A 60 -32.06 1.30 59.03
N LEU A 61 -31.66 0.73 57.91
CA LEU A 61 -32.25 -0.46 57.31
C LEU A 61 -31.32 -1.65 57.57
N ILE A 62 -31.90 -2.77 57.99
CA ILE A 62 -31.19 -4.03 58.24
C ILE A 62 -31.30 -4.85 56.96
N LEU A 63 -30.30 -4.74 56.07
CA LEU A 63 -30.34 -5.38 54.74
C LEU A 63 -30.39 -6.92 54.82
N GLU A 64 -29.83 -7.51 55.88
CA GLU A 64 -29.76 -8.97 56.06
C GLU A 64 -31.14 -9.61 56.32
N GLU A 65 -32.09 -8.84 56.86
CA GLU A 65 -33.46 -9.30 57.16
C GLU A 65 -34.44 -9.01 56.02
N LEU A 66 -33.97 -8.40 54.93
CA LEU A 66 -34.79 -8.06 53.77
C LEU A 66 -34.87 -9.27 52.82
N GLN A 67 -36.08 -9.78 52.60
CA GLN A 67 -36.34 -10.85 51.63
C GLN A 67 -37.28 -10.33 50.55
N TRP A 68 -36.86 -10.42 49.29
CA TRP A 68 -37.72 -10.11 48.16
C TRP A 68 -38.74 -11.24 47.95
N PRO A 69 -39.90 -10.97 47.30
CA PRO A 69 -40.97 -11.97 47.11
C PRO A 69 -40.52 -13.28 46.45
N ASP A 70 -39.44 -13.23 45.67
CA ASP A 70 -38.87 -14.37 44.94
C ASP A 70 -37.78 -15.13 45.74
N GLY A 71 -37.53 -14.75 47.00
CA GLY A 71 -36.53 -15.38 47.87
C GLY A 71 -35.09 -14.89 47.69
N GLU A 72 -34.87 -13.96 46.75
CA GLU A 72 -33.57 -13.31 46.54
C GLU A 72 -33.26 -12.34 47.69
N GLN A 73 -31.99 -12.27 48.09
CA GLN A 73 -31.49 -11.37 49.13
C GLN A 73 -30.70 -10.18 48.55
N GLU A 74 -30.34 -10.25 47.26
CA GLU A 74 -29.67 -9.15 46.57
C GLU A 74 -30.63 -8.00 46.27
N VAL A 75 -30.20 -6.78 46.58
CA VAL A 75 -30.98 -5.56 46.29
C VAL A 75 -31.09 -5.37 44.77
N PRO A 76 -32.30 -5.29 44.19
CA PRO A 76 -32.46 -5.07 42.77
C PRO A 76 -31.96 -3.68 42.39
N VAL A 77 -31.13 -3.61 41.36
CA VAL A 77 -30.62 -2.34 40.84
C VAL A 77 -31.68 -1.63 40.00
N SER A 78 -32.08 -0.43 40.43
CA SER A 78 -33.00 0.44 39.69
C SER A 78 -32.24 1.28 38.66
N VAL A 79 -31.72 0.65 37.60
CA VAL A 79 -30.99 1.33 36.51
C VAL A 79 -31.77 1.26 35.20
N CYS A 80 -31.85 2.38 34.49
CA CYS A 80 -32.53 2.43 33.20
C CYS A 80 -31.72 1.79 32.07
N SER A 81 -30.39 1.89 32.15
CA SER A 81 -29.48 1.40 31.11
C SER A 81 -28.22 0.84 31.77
N LEU A 82 -27.76 -0.30 31.27
CA LEU A 82 -26.54 -0.93 31.73
C LEU A 82 -25.29 -0.13 31.28
N PRO A 83 -24.15 -0.26 31.97
CA PRO A 83 -22.90 0.33 31.52
C PRO A 83 -22.50 -0.24 30.14
N CYS A 84 -22.03 0.65 29.26
CA CYS A 84 -21.62 0.27 27.90
C CYS A 84 -20.30 -0.52 27.90
N ARG A 85 -20.10 -1.35 26.88
CA ARG A 85 -18.88 -2.12 26.71
C ARG A 85 -17.70 -1.21 26.30
N PRO A 86 -16.45 -1.67 26.46
CA PRO A 86 -15.29 -0.97 25.90
C PRO A 86 -15.50 -0.68 24.40
N GLY A 87 -15.17 0.54 23.96
CA GLY A 87 -15.33 0.97 22.57
C GLY A 87 -16.71 1.53 22.20
N GLU A 88 -17.69 1.47 23.11
CA GLU A 88 -19.01 2.05 22.94
C GLU A 88 -19.14 3.38 23.70
N ARG A 89 -19.77 4.37 23.05
CA ARG A 89 -20.16 5.64 23.67
C ARG A 89 -21.63 5.62 24.11
N LYS A 90 -21.91 6.32 25.21
CA LYS A 90 -23.25 6.59 25.73
C LYS A 90 -23.90 7.69 24.91
N LYS A 91 -25.01 7.36 24.26
CA LYS A 91 -25.90 8.31 23.59
C LYS A 91 -27.15 8.48 24.44
N ARG A 92 -27.24 9.61 25.15
CA ARG A 92 -28.38 9.91 26.03
C ARG A 92 -29.69 9.95 25.24
N VAL A 93 -30.75 9.39 25.81
CA VAL A 93 -32.10 9.44 25.23
C VAL A 93 -32.65 10.86 25.43
N LYS A 94 -33.23 11.44 24.36
CA LYS A 94 -33.83 12.78 24.45
C LYS A 94 -34.97 12.77 25.46
N GLY A 95 -34.92 13.67 26.44
CA GLY A 95 -35.96 13.82 27.47
C GLY A 95 -35.80 12.91 28.70
N MET A 96 -34.78 12.04 28.77
CA MET A 96 -34.56 11.15 29.92
C MET A 96 -33.08 11.10 30.32
N PRO A 97 -32.63 11.86 31.35
CA PRO A 97 -31.21 12.08 31.63
C PRO A 97 -30.45 10.85 32.14
N CYS A 98 -31.16 9.88 32.74
CA CYS A 98 -30.61 8.65 33.31
C CYS A 98 -30.56 7.46 32.32
N CYS A 99 -31.06 7.63 31.09
CA CYS A 99 -31.13 6.56 30.10
C CYS A 99 -30.25 6.86 28.90
N TRP A 100 -29.54 5.85 28.43
CA TRP A 100 -28.65 5.95 27.28
C TRP A 100 -28.67 4.68 26.43
N HIS A 101 -28.39 4.86 25.13
CA HIS A 101 -28.05 3.77 24.23
C HIS A 101 -26.54 3.71 24.06
N CYS A 102 -26.00 2.50 24.02
CA CYS A 102 -24.60 2.27 23.72
C CYS A 102 -24.43 2.17 22.21
N GLU A 103 -23.57 3.02 21.64
CA GLU A 103 -23.27 3.05 20.22
C GLU A 103 -21.76 2.84 20.04
N LEU A 104 -21.36 1.87 19.21
CA LEU A 104 -19.94 1.59 18.98
C LEU A 104 -19.30 2.75 18.20
N CYS A 105 -18.10 3.18 18.62
CA CYS A 105 -17.29 4.10 17.81
C CYS A 105 -16.91 3.41 16.50
N ASP A 106 -17.17 4.03 15.34
CA ASP A 106 -16.97 3.42 14.03
C ASP A 106 -15.69 3.92 13.31
N GLY A 107 -15.21 3.14 12.34
CA GLY A 107 -14.02 3.46 11.54
C GLY A 107 -12.75 3.62 12.39
N TYR A 108 -12.01 4.70 12.17
CA TYR A 108 -10.77 5.04 12.87
C TYR A 108 -11.00 5.84 14.17
N GLN A 109 -12.20 5.73 14.75
CA GLN A 109 -12.53 6.37 16.02
C GLN A 109 -12.30 5.45 17.21
N TYR A 110 -11.92 6.05 18.34
CA TYR A 110 -11.84 5.40 19.63
C TYR A 110 -12.69 6.17 20.65
N ARG A 111 -13.03 5.50 21.76
CA ARG A 111 -13.76 6.10 22.87
C ARG A 111 -12.83 6.97 23.71
N HIS A 112 -12.95 8.29 23.57
CA HIS A 112 -12.19 9.24 24.39
C HIS A 112 -12.86 9.45 25.75
N ASP A 113 -14.16 9.74 25.73
CA ASP A 113 -14.99 9.89 26.93
C ASP A 113 -16.15 8.89 26.89
N GLU A 114 -16.84 8.72 28.01
CA GLU A 114 -18.03 7.86 28.04
C GLU A 114 -19.13 8.29 27.07
N THR A 115 -19.16 9.55 26.63
CA THR A 115 -20.17 10.11 25.73
C THR A 115 -19.64 10.47 24.34
N SER A 116 -18.32 10.46 24.13
CA SER A 116 -17.69 11.01 22.92
C SER A 116 -16.70 10.02 22.28
N CYS A 117 -16.76 9.92 20.94
CA CYS A 117 -15.76 9.23 20.12
C CYS A 117 -14.86 10.28 19.45
N ARG A 118 -13.57 10.01 19.37
CA ARG A 118 -12.61 10.87 18.65
C ARG A 118 -11.85 10.05 17.62
N LEU A 119 -11.41 10.71 16.54
CA LEU A 119 -10.59 10.10 15.51
C LEU A 119 -9.15 9.91 16.02
N CYS A 120 -8.54 8.76 15.70
CA CYS A 120 -7.10 8.57 15.90
C CYS A 120 -6.28 9.47 14.96
N ALA A 121 -5.04 9.76 15.36
CA ALA A 121 -4.08 10.47 14.51
C ALA A 121 -3.79 9.68 13.22
N TYR A 122 -3.27 10.38 12.20
CA TYR A 122 -3.06 9.81 10.86
C TYR A 122 -2.21 8.52 10.83
N ASN A 123 -1.18 8.44 11.68
CA ASN A 123 -0.27 7.29 11.81
C ASN A 123 -0.76 6.21 12.80
N MET A 124 -1.99 6.33 13.30
CA MET A 124 -2.53 5.50 14.37
C MET A 124 -3.88 4.89 13.97
N ARG A 125 -4.19 3.71 14.52
CA ARG A 125 -5.45 3.00 14.38
C ARG A 125 -6.02 2.66 15.76
N PRO A 126 -7.34 2.51 15.92
CA PRO A 126 -7.89 2.04 17.18
C PRO A 126 -7.41 0.62 17.53
N ASP A 127 -7.33 0.31 18.82
CA ASP A 127 -7.16 -1.04 19.34
C ASP A 127 -8.41 -1.91 19.09
N ALA A 128 -8.30 -3.22 19.34
CA ALA A 128 -9.42 -4.15 19.16
C ALA A 128 -10.65 -3.76 20.02
N ASN A 129 -10.42 -3.15 21.19
CA ASN A 129 -11.47 -2.69 22.10
C ASN A 129 -11.90 -1.24 21.85
N ARG A 130 -11.34 -0.55 20.84
CA ARG A 130 -11.57 0.86 20.51
C ARG A 130 -11.51 1.80 21.72
N SER A 131 -10.67 1.47 22.68
CA SER A 131 -10.41 2.18 23.93
C SER A 131 -9.22 3.13 23.82
N ALA A 132 -8.27 2.84 22.93
CA ALA A 132 -7.07 3.62 22.72
C ALA A 132 -6.62 3.56 21.25
N CYS A 133 -5.73 4.48 20.88
CA CYS A 133 -5.06 4.44 19.58
C CYS A 133 -3.70 3.74 19.71
N GLN A 134 -3.38 2.90 18.74
CA GLN A 134 -2.09 2.20 18.60
C GLN A 134 -1.48 2.51 17.23
N PRO A 135 -0.14 2.46 17.09
CA PRO A 135 0.50 2.74 15.80
C PRO A 135 0.09 1.74 14.72
N ILE A 136 -0.11 2.23 13.50
CA ILE A 136 -0.37 1.37 12.35
C ILE A 136 0.90 0.57 12.06
N PRO A 137 0.81 -0.78 11.95
CA PRO A 137 1.98 -1.59 11.64
C PRO A 137 2.48 -1.26 10.24
N VAL A 138 3.78 -0.99 10.14
CA VAL A 138 4.43 -0.72 8.87
C VAL A 138 4.86 -2.04 8.24
N VAL A 139 4.28 -2.34 7.09
CA VAL A 139 4.70 -3.48 6.27
C VAL A 139 5.81 -3.08 5.31
N LYS A 140 6.72 -4.02 5.12
CA LYS A 140 7.82 -3.94 4.16
C LYS A 140 7.71 -5.15 3.23
N LEU A 141 8.28 -5.04 2.04
CA LEU A 141 8.39 -6.19 1.17
C LEU A 141 9.37 -7.19 1.81
N GLU A 142 8.87 -8.35 2.20
CA GLU A 142 9.68 -9.41 2.78
C GLU A 142 10.26 -10.30 1.69
N TRP A 143 11.52 -10.68 1.84
CA TRP A 143 12.24 -11.58 0.92
C TRP A 143 11.55 -12.95 0.74
N HIS A 144 10.74 -13.36 1.72
CA HIS A 144 10.07 -14.65 1.76
C HIS A 144 8.68 -14.60 1.09
N SER A 145 8.22 -13.41 0.68
CA SER A 145 6.97 -13.26 -0.05
C SER A 145 7.11 -13.83 -1.46
N ALA A 146 6.09 -14.55 -1.93
CA ALA A 146 6.05 -15.12 -3.29
C ALA A 146 6.30 -14.05 -4.37
N TRP A 147 5.84 -12.82 -4.11
CA TRP A 147 6.01 -11.66 -4.99
C TRP A 147 7.48 -11.20 -5.13
N ALA A 148 8.33 -11.47 -4.13
CA ALA A 148 9.76 -11.14 -4.16
C ALA A 148 10.61 -12.31 -4.68
N ILE A 149 10.24 -13.55 -4.37
CA ILE A 149 11.01 -14.75 -4.73
C ILE A 149 11.13 -14.91 -6.26
N ILE A 150 10.02 -14.72 -7.00
CA ILE A 150 10.00 -14.94 -8.46
C ILE A 150 10.96 -13.98 -9.18
N PRO A 151 10.90 -12.65 -8.97
CA PRO A 151 11.86 -11.72 -9.58
C PRO A 151 13.32 -11.97 -9.16
N VAL A 152 13.57 -12.30 -7.89
CA VAL A 152 14.93 -12.59 -7.40
C VAL A 152 15.53 -13.79 -8.10
N PHE A 153 14.75 -14.87 -8.24
CA PHE A 153 15.21 -16.08 -8.91
C PHE A 153 15.55 -15.82 -10.39
N LEU A 154 14.69 -15.09 -11.10
CA LEU A 154 14.94 -14.69 -12.49
C LEU A 154 16.17 -13.78 -12.62
N ALA A 155 16.35 -12.84 -11.69
CA ALA A 155 17.51 -11.96 -11.68
C ALA A 155 18.81 -12.73 -11.39
N MET A 156 18.80 -13.69 -10.46
CA MET A 156 19.95 -14.57 -10.20
C MET A 156 20.34 -15.37 -11.45
N LEU A 157 19.37 -16.00 -12.12
CA LEU A 157 19.61 -16.74 -13.36
C LEU A 157 20.16 -15.81 -14.46
N GLY A 158 19.59 -14.61 -14.58
CA GLY A 158 20.03 -13.57 -15.51
C GLY A 158 21.47 -13.11 -15.25
N ILE A 159 21.86 -12.91 -13.99
CA ILE A 159 23.23 -12.57 -13.59
C ILE A 159 24.20 -13.69 -13.99
N VAL A 160 23.89 -14.94 -13.64
CA VAL A 160 24.75 -16.09 -13.98
C VAL A 160 24.92 -16.21 -15.49
N ALA A 161 23.83 -16.10 -16.26
CA ALA A 161 23.87 -16.12 -17.71
C ALA A 161 24.70 -14.95 -18.28
N THR A 162 24.54 -13.73 -17.75
CA THR A 162 25.26 -12.55 -18.22
C THR A 162 26.76 -12.67 -17.93
N LEU A 163 27.14 -13.17 -16.75
CA LEU A 163 28.54 -13.42 -16.39
C LEU A 163 29.16 -14.52 -17.25
N PHE A 164 28.41 -15.57 -17.56
CA PHE A 164 28.86 -16.62 -18.47
C PHE A 164 29.13 -16.07 -19.88
N VAL A 165 28.20 -15.25 -20.42
CA VAL A 165 28.38 -14.59 -21.71
C VAL A 165 29.57 -13.64 -21.66
N MET A 166 29.70 -12.83 -20.61
CA MET A 166 30.83 -11.91 -20.41
C MET A 166 32.17 -12.67 -20.42
N ALA A 167 32.29 -13.74 -19.63
CA ALA A 167 33.49 -14.57 -19.56
C ALA A 167 33.83 -15.20 -20.92
N THR A 168 32.81 -15.66 -21.66
CA THR A 168 32.98 -16.21 -23.01
C THR A 168 33.51 -15.17 -23.98
N PHE A 169 32.97 -13.94 -23.94
CA PHE A 169 33.42 -12.81 -24.77
C PHE A 169 34.86 -12.42 -24.44
N VAL A 170 35.24 -12.39 -23.16
CA VAL A 170 36.61 -12.09 -22.72
C VAL A 170 37.58 -13.18 -23.16
N ARG A 171 37.19 -14.46 -23.06
CA ARG A 171 38.06 -15.59 -23.41
C ARG A 171 38.26 -15.75 -24.92
N HIS A 172 37.25 -15.42 -25.72
CA HIS A 172 37.30 -15.49 -27.19
C HIS A 172 37.45 -14.12 -27.85
N ASN A 173 38.07 -13.17 -27.13
CA ASN A 173 38.19 -11.77 -27.54
C ASN A 173 38.91 -11.59 -28.89
N ASP A 174 39.85 -12.49 -29.22
CA ASP A 174 40.62 -12.44 -30.47
C ASP A 174 39.91 -13.10 -31.66
N THR A 175 38.75 -13.71 -31.46
CA THR A 175 38.00 -14.29 -32.57
C THR A 175 37.51 -13.19 -33.53
N PRO A 176 37.56 -13.41 -34.85
CA PRO A 176 37.18 -12.40 -35.85
C PRO A 176 35.71 -11.96 -35.69
N ILE A 177 34.87 -12.82 -35.13
CA ILE A 177 33.46 -12.55 -34.81
C ILE A 177 33.35 -11.47 -33.73
N VAL A 178 34.01 -11.64 -32.58
CA VAL A 178 33.94 -10.66 -31.47
C VAL A 178 34.55 -9.32 -31.87
N ARG A 179 35.61 -9.35 -32.69
CA ARG A 179 36.27 -8.15 -33.21
C ARG A 179 35.40 -7.38 -34.21
N ALA A 180 34.61 -8.05 -35.05
CA ALA A 180 33.70 -7.41 -36.02
C ALA A 180 32.53 -6.68 -35.33
N SER A 181 31.91 -7.31 -34.33
CA SER A 181 30.78 -6.78 -33.54
C SER A 181 31.05 -5.44 -32.85
N GLY A 182 32.32 -5.09 -32.61
CA GLY A 182 32.71 -3.94 -31.79
C GLY A 182 32.79 -4.32 -30.31
N ARG A 183 33.97 -4.80 -29.91
CA ARG A 183 34.28 -5.36 -28.57
C ARG A 183 33.83 -4.45 -27.44
N GLU A 184 34.26 -3.20 -27.49
CA GLU A 184 34.01 -2.20 -26.46
C GLU A 184 32.52 -1.94 -26.22
N LEU A 185 31.73 -1.76 -27.29
CA LEU A 185 30.29 -1.53 -27.19
C LEU A 185 29.53 -2.76 -26.68
N SER A 186 30.01 -3.96 -27.02
CA SER A 186 29.42 -5.22 -26.53
C SER A 186 29.64 -5.38 -25.03
N TYR A 187 30.80 -4.98 -24.50
CA TYR A 187 31.05 -4.95 -23.05
C TYR A 187 30.18 -3.91 -22.33
N VAL A 188 30.00 -2.72 -22.90
CA VAL A 188 29.11 -1.69 -22.35
C VAL A 188 27.66 -2.21 -22.29
N LEU A 189 27.18 -2.85 -23.36
CA LEU A 189 25.85 -3.45 -23.40
C LEU A 189 25.66 -4.52 -22.31
N LEU A 190 26.60 -5.47 -22.21
CA LEU A 190 26.54 -6.54 -21.20
C LEU A 190 26.59 -5.98 -19.77
N THR A 191 27.34 -4.90 -19.55
CA THR A 191 27.39 -4.19 -18.26
C THR A 191 26.03 -3.55 -17.93
N GLY A 192 25.36 -2.93 -18.90
CA GLY A 192 24.00 -2.41 -18.73
C GLY A 192 23.00 -3.50 -18.36
N ILE A 193 23.02 -4.63 -19.06
CA ILE A 193 22.16 -5.79 -18.78
C ILE A 193 22.42 -6.35 -17.36
N PHE A 194 23.68 -6.47 -16.97
CA PHE A 194 24.05 -6.90 -15.62
C PHE A 194 23.46 -5.96 -14.56
N LEU A 195 23.60 -4.64 -14.74
CA LEU A 195 23.02 -3.64 -13.82
C LEU A 195 21.49 -3.72 -13.76
N CYS A 196 20.82 -4.02 -14.89
CA CYS A 196 19.37 -4.25 -14.92
C CYS A 196 18.91 -5.48 -14.14
N TYR A 197 19.76 -6.48 -13.92
CA TYR A 197 19.43 -7.58 -13.00
C TYR A 197 19.76 -7.23 -11.55
N ILE A 198 20.85 -6.48 -11.30
CA ILE A 198 21.22 -6.03 -9.95
C ILE A 198 20.15 -5.12 -9.35
N ILE A 199 19.52 -4.25 -10.16
CA ILE A 199 18.47 -3.35 -9.66
C ILE A 199 17.27 -4.10 -9.08
N THR A 200 16.96 -5.32 -9.56
CA THR A 200 15.87 -6.12 -9.00
C THR A 200 16.08 -6.39 -7.51
N PHE A 201 17.31 -6.66 -7.09
CA PHE A 201 17.66 -6.83 -5.67
C PHE A 201 17.51 -5.53 -4.90
N LEU A 202 17.96 -4.41 -5.48
CA LEU A 202 17.81 -3.10 -4.87
C LEU A 202 16.34 -2.76 -4.64
N MET A 203 15.44 -3.06 -5.59
CA MET A 203 13.99 -2.82 -5.48
C MET A 203 13.32 -3.66 -4.37
N ILE A 204 13.88 -4.82 -4.04
CA ILE A 204 13.34 -5.72 -3.00
C ILE A 204 13.98 -5.47 -1.63
N ALA A 205 15.21 -4.95 -1.60
CA ALA A 205 15.91 -4.63 -0.36
C ALA A 205 15.07 -3.72 0.56
N ARG A 206 15.38 -3.74 1.85
CA ARG A 206 14.71 -2.83 2.80
C ARG A 206 15.02 -1.38 2.35
N PRO A 207 14.00 -0.52 2.17
CA PRO A 207 14.24 0.88 1.85
C PRO A 207 14.98 1.53 3.01
N ASP A 208 16.14 2.07 2.68
CA ASP A 208 17.06 2.83 3.53
C ASP A 208 17.59 3.98 2.67
N VAL A 209 18.15 5.02 3.28
CA VAL A 209 18.63 6.22 2.57
C VAL A 209 19.60 5.84 1.44
N ALA A 210 20.57 4.96 1.75
CA ALA A 210 21.53 4.47 0.76
C ALA A 210 20.84 3.64 -0.34
N VAL A 211 19.95 2.72 0.04
CA VAL A 211 19.22 1.87 -0.92
C VAL A 211 18.35 2.72 -1.84
N CYS A 212 17.69 3.75 -1.33
CA CYS A 212 16.86 4.67 -2.10
C CYS A 212 17.70 5.50 -3.08
N ALA A 213 18.88 5.96 -2.66
CA ALA A 213 19.82 6.61 -3.57
C ALA A 213 20.23 5.68 -4.73
N PHE A 214 20.64 4.45 -4.41
CA PHE A 214 21.02 3.47 -5.43
C PHE A 214 19.86 3.09 -6.35
N ARG A 215 18.64 2.91 -5.82
CA ARG A 215 17.43 2.69 -6.64
C ARG A 215 17.23 3.81 -7.65
N ARG A 216 17.27 5.07 -7.19
CA ARG A 216 17.09 6.25 -8.06
C ARG A 216 18.17 6.32 -9.15
N ILE A 217 19.43 6.02 -8.81
CA ILE A 217 20.56 6.02 -9.75
C ILE A 217 20.41 4.90 -10.79
N PHE A 218 20.24 3.66 -10.36
CA PHE A 218 20.28 2.51 -11.26
C PHE A 218 19.01 2.32 -12.09
N LEU A 219 17.85 2.84 -11.66
CA LEU A 219 16.56 2.71 -12.36
C LEU A 219 16.60 3.26 -13.79
N GLY A 220 17.19 4.44 -13.96
CA GLY A 220 17.41 5.01 -15.27
C GLY A 220 18.71 4.52 -15.93
N LEU A 221 19.80 4.40 -15.15
CA LEU A 221 21.11 4.16 -15.73
C LEU A 221 21.27 2.78 -16.38
N GLY A 222 20.74 1.69 -15.80
CA GLY A 222 20.90 0.36 -16.38
C GLY A 222 20.30 0.27 -17.79
N MET A 223 19.07 0.79 -17.94
CA MET A 223 18.36 0.84 -19.23
C MET A 223 19.05 1.83 -20.19
N CYS A 224 19.48 2.99 -19.68
CA CYS A 224 20.21 3.98 -20.47
C CYS A 224 21.52 3.43 -21.04
N ILE A 225 22.34 2.74 -20.24
CA ILE A 225 23.61 2.13 -20.69
C ILE A 225 23.34 1.13 -21.82
N SER A 226 22.34 0.26 -21.63
CA SER A 226 21.97 -0.76 -22.61
C SER A 226 21.50 -0.13 -23.93
N TYR A 227 20.59 0.84 -23.88
CA TYR A 227 20.08 1.49 -25.09
C TYR A 227 21.08 2.45 -25.74
N ALA A 228 21.93 3.14 -24.99
CA ALA A 228 22.99 3.98 -25.55
C ALA A 228 24.01 3.14 -26.34
N ALA A 229 24.39 1.96 -25.83
CA ALA A 229 25.26 1.03 -26.54
C ALA A 229 24.61 0.51 -27.85
N LEU A 230 23.34 0.09 -27.79
CA LEU A 230 22.58 -0.37 -28.96
C LEU A 230 22.40 0.75 -30.00
N LEU A 231 22.07 1.96 -29.56
CA LEU A 231 21.90 3.12 -30.42
C LEU A 231 23.22 3.47 -31.10
N THR A 232 24.34 3.46 -30.35
CA THR A 232 25.66 3.74 -30.92
C THR A 232 26.06 2.67 -31.95
N LYS A 233 25.79 1.40 -31.66
CA LYS A 233 26.05 0.27 -32.57
C LYS A 233 25.22 0.38 -33.86
N THR A 234 23.92 0.65 -33.73
CA THR A 234 23.02 0.82 -34.89
C THR A 234 23.31 2.07 -35.69
N ASN A 235 23.66 3.19 -35.04
CA ASN A 235 24.07 4.42 -35.71
C ASN A 235 25.36 4.21 -36.54
N ARG A 236 26.35 3.50 -35.99
CA ARG A 236 27.56 3.12 -36.74
C ARG A 236 27.21 2.33 -38.00
N ILE A 237 26.38 1.29 -37.87
CA ILE A 237 25.93 0.45 -38.99
C ILE A 237 25.23 1.34 -40.04
N TYR A 238 24.26 2.15 -39.62
CA TYR A 238 23.55 3.08 -40.50
C TYR A 238 24.50 3.97 -41.30
N ARG A 239 25.50 4.58 -40.63
CA ARG A 239 26.46 5.47 -41.29
C ARG A 239 27.37 4.75 -42.29
N ILE A 240 27.78 3.52 -41.99
CA ILE A 240 28.58 2.71 -42.92
C ILE A 240 27.80 2.46 -44.22
N PHE A 241 26.53 2.08 -44.12
CA PHE A 241 25.71 1.75 -45.29
C PHE A 241 25.20 2.99 -46.05
N GLU A 242 24.81 4.05 -45.36
CA GLU A 242 24.36 5.29 -45.99
C GLU A 242 25.51 5.98 -46.74
N GLN A 243 26.69 6.06 -46.13
CA GLN A 243 27.84 6.71 -46.76
C GLN A 243 28.47 5.84 -47.84
N GLY A 244 28.42 4.50 -47.71
CA GLY A 244 28.80 3.57 -48.77
C GLY A 244 27.95 3.68 -50.03
N LYS A 245 26.71 4.19 -49.94
CA LYS A 245 25.85 4.48 -51.10
C LYS A 245 26.18 5.81 -51.80
N GLN A 246 26.74 6.79 -51.07
CA GLN A 246 26.95 8.15 -51.59
C GLN A 246 28.41 8.46 -51.96
N THR A 247 29.40 7.87 -51.29
CA THR A 247 30.83 8.20 -51.51
C THR A 247 31.76 7.05 -51.10
N VAL A 248 32.93 6.93 -51.74
CA VAL A 248 33.99 5.94 -51.36
C VAL A 248 34.87 6.42 -50.18
N THR A 249 34.53 7.56 -49.55
CA THR A 249 35.35 8.18 -48.50
C THR A 249 34.99 7.61 -47.13
N ALA A 250 35.99 7.30 -46.31
CA ALA A 250 35.78 6.73 -44.98
C ALA A 250 34.97 7.69 -44.08
N PRO A 251 33.88 7.21 -43.44
CA PRO A 251 33.09 7.99 -42.48
C PRO A 251 33.90 8.59 -41.33
N ARG A 252 33.70 9.88 -40.99
CA ARG A 252 34.15 10.46 -39.70
C ARG A 252 33.53 9.68 -38.51
N PHE A 253 34.15 9.59 -37.33
CA PHE A 253 33.63 8.85 -36.15
C PHE A 253 33.52 7.31 -36.26
N ILE A 254 34.35 6.65 -37.08
CA ILE A 254 34.45 5.17 -37.08
C ILE A 254 35.28 4.64 -35.91
N SER A 255 36.17 5.46 -35.35
CA SER A 255 37.11 5.00 -34.33
C SER A 255 36.38 4.43 -33.09
N PRO A 256 36.79 3.26 -32.56
CA PRO A 256 36.23 2.68 -31.33
C PRO A 256 36.18 3.67 -30.17
N THR A 257 37.20 4.51 -30.03
CA THR A 257 37.27 5.56 -28.99
C THR A 257 36.15 6.58 -29.14
N SER A 258 35.83 6.97 -30.37
CA SER A 258 34.74 7.91 -30.63
C SER A 258 33.36 7.31 -30.39
N GLN A 259 33.20 5.99 -30.56
CA GLN A 259 31.95 5.28 -30.26
C GLN A 259 31.70 5.22 -28.75
N ILE A 260 32.74 4.88 -27.98
CA ILE A 260 32.65 4.91 -26.51
C ILE A 260 32.34 6.33 -26.04
N ALA A 261 32.97 7.35 -26.61
CA ALA A 261 32.71 8.74 -26.24
C ALA A 261 31.24 9.16 -26.48
N VAL A 262 30.62 8.72 -27.58
CA VAL A 262 29.19 8.97 -27.86
C VAL A 262 28.28 8.20 -26.90
N ALA A 263 28.55 6.93 -26.64
CA ALA A 263 27.76 6.16 -25.68
C ALA A 263 27.89 6.75 -24.27
N ALA A 264 29.11 7.09 -23.86
CA ALA A 264 29.39 7.71 -22.58
C ALA A 264 28.72 9.08 -22.45
N SER A 265 28.68 9.91 -23.50
CA SER A 265 28.00 11.21 -23.42
C SER A 265 26.49 11.06 -23.18
N LEU A 266 25.83 10.09 -23.83
CA LEU A 266 24.41 9.79 -23.57
C LEU A 266 24.19 9.31 -22.13
N ILE A 267 25.05 8.43 -21.62
CA ILE A 267 24.99 7.94 -20.24
C ILE A 267 25.23 9.08 -19.24
N CYS A 268 26.19 9.97 -19.53
CA CYS A 268 26.49 11.14 -18.70
C CYS A 268 25.30 12.10 -18.62
N VAL A 269 24.53 12.29 -19.69
CA VAL A 269 23.31 13.11 -19.65
C VAL A 269 22.31 12.56 -18.63
N GLN A 270 22.07 11.24 -18.65
CA GLN A 270 21.19 10.60 -17.66
C GLN A 270 21.76 10.71 -16.23
N LEU A 271 23.06 10.47 -16.06
CA LEU A 271 23.71 10.55 -14.75
C LEU A 271 23.65 11.97 -14.17
N LEU A 272 23.97 12.99 -14.98
CA LEU A 272 23.89 14.39 -14.60
C LEU A 272 22.46 14.80 -14.24
N GLY A 273 21.46 14.32 -14.99
CA GLY A 273 20.05 14.56 -14.66
C GLY A 273 19.68 14.01 -13.28
N VAL A 274 20.12 12.80 -12.94
CA VAL A 274 19.87 12.20 -11.61
C VAL A 274 20.63 12.94 -10.51
N LEU A 275 21.90 13.30 -10.74
CA LEU A 275 22.73 14.02 -9.77
C LEU A 275 22.20 15.45 -9.51
N LEU A 276 21.74 16.13 -10.57
CA LEU A 276 21.07 17.42 -10.43
C LEU A 276 19.78 17.29 -9.61
N TRP A 277 19.02 16.21 -9.84
CA TRP A 277 17.83 15.94 -9.04
C TRP A 277 18.14 15.71 -7.56
N PHE A 278 19.26 15.05 -7.25
CA PHE A 278 19.69 14.82 -5.87
C PHE A 278 20.03 16.12 -5.13
N ALA A 279 20.45 17.16 -5.86
CA ALA A 279 20.71 18.47 -5.27
C ALA A 279 19.41 19.20 -4.89
N VAL A 280 18.31 18.94 -5.59
CA VAL A 280 16.99 19.52 -5.32
C VAL A 280 16.24 18.70 -4.27
N ASP A 281 16.13 17.39 -4.49
CA ASP A 281 15.40 16.45 -3.65
C ASP A 281 16.34 15.34 -3.16
N PRO A 282 16.94 15.46 -1.96
CA PRO A 282 17.81 14.43 -1.42
C PRO A 282 17.06 13.10 -1.22
N PRO A 283 17.74 11.95 -1.35
CA PRO A 283 17.10 10.66 -1.16
C PRO A 283 16.69 10.46 0.31
N GLY A 284 15.40 10.23 0.54
CA GLY A 284 14.84 9.95 1.86
C GLY A 284 13.95 8.70 1.87
N THR A 285 13.45 8.34 3.04
CA THR A 285 12.44 7.29 3.22
C THR A 285 11.20 7.89 3.86
N VAL A 286 10.03 7.55 3.34
CA VAL A 286 8.74 8.01 3.86
C VAL A 286 7.82 6.82 4.10
N VAL A 287 6.99 6.90 5.15
CA VAL A 287 5.94 5.91 5.41
C VAL A 287 4.64 6.48 4.89
N ASP A 288 4.06 5.80 3.91
CA ASP A 288 2.75 6.12 3.38
C ASP A 288 1.69 5.29 4.11
N TYR A 289 0.70 5.96 4.69
CA TYR A 289 -0.40 5.29 5.40
C TYR A 289 -1.70 5.29 4.58
N ASP A 290 -1.79 6.00 3.46
CA ASP A 290 -3.03 6.12 2.67
C ASP A 290 -3.17 4.98 1.65
N GLU A 291 -2.07 4.56 1.02
CA GLU A 291 -2.06 3.49 0.01
C GLU A 291 -2.69 2.16 0.50
N GLN A 292 -2.54 1.85 1.79
CA GLN A 292 -3.09 0.63 2.40
C GLN A 292 -4.05 0.93 3.57
N LYS A 293 -4.70 2.09 3.54
CA LYS A 293 -5.75 2.44 4.50
C LYS A 293 -7.07 1.80 4.10
N THR A 294 -7.38 0.67 4.72
CA THR A 294 -8.66 -0.03 4.50
C THR A 294 -9.78 0.58 5.34
N VAL A 295 -11.03 0.34 4.94
CA VAL A 295 -12.23 0.70 5.73
C VAL A 295 -12.20 0.01 7.11
N ASP A 296 -11.70 -1.23 7.15
CA ASP A 296 -11.42 -1.93 8.39
C ASP A 296 -10.11 -1.41 9.02
N PRO A 297 -10.15 -0.78 10.22
CA PRO A 297 -8.94 -0.32 10.90
C PRO A 297 -8.00 -1.46 11.29
N ALA A 298 -8.49 -2.69 11.50
CA ALA A 298 -7.64 -3.82 11.88
C ALA A 298 -6.73 -4.30 10.73
N ALA A 299 -7.17 -4.12 9.48
CA ALA A 299 -6.41 -4.46 8.29
C ALA A 299 -5.50 -3.33 7.78
N ALA A 300 -5.61 -2.12 8.36
CA ALA A 300 -4.81 -0.96 8.00
C ALA A 300 -3.31 -1.20 8.21
N ARG A 301 -2.52 -0.86 7.20
CA ARG A 301 -1.06 -1.04 7.18
C ARG A 301 -0.40 0.20 6.60
N GLY A 302 0.76 0.56 7.10
CA GLY A 302 1.61 1.59 6.50
C GLY A 302 2.64 0.95 5.58
N VAL A 303 2.97 1.56 4.46
CA VAL A 303 3.98 1.06 3.52
C VAL A 303 5.22 1.94 3.62
N LEU A 304 6.35 1.34 4.00
CA LEU A 304 7.63 2.04 3.96
C LEU A 304 8.13 2.10 2.51
N LYS A 305 8.23 3.30 1.94
CA LYS A 305 8.70 3.53 0.58
C LYS A 305 9.86 4.53 0.57
N CYS A 306 10.61 4.54 -0.54
CA CYS A 306 11.55 5.62 -0.77
C CYS A 306 10.76 6.88 -1.09
N ASP A 307 11.15 8.01 -0.52
CA ASP A 307 10.66 9.30 -0.96
C ASP A 307 11.20 9.49 -2.38
N ILE A 308 10.34 9.51 -3.39
CA ILE A 308 10.68 9.67 -4.81
C ILE A 308 9.50 10.41 -5.42
N THR A 309 9.78 11.52 -6.10
CA THR A 309 8.75 12.30 -6.76
C THR A 309 8.38 11.65 -8.09
N ASP A 310 7.09 11.69 -8.44
CA ASP A 310 6.60 11.15 -9.72
C ASP A 310 7.29 11.83 -10.91
N LEU A 311 7.58 13.13 -10.78
CA LEU A 311 8.29 13.90 -11.80
C LEU A 311 9.70 13.33 -12.06
N GLN A 312 10.45 12.95 -11.01
CA GLN A 312 11.76 12.32 -11.17
C GLN A 312 11.66 11.00 -11.95
N ILE A 313 10.67 10.17 -11.60
CA ILE A 313 10.44 8.88 -12.28
C ILE A 313 10.08 9.11 -13.74
N ILE A 314 9.15 10.04 -14.02
CA ILE A 314 8.71 10.39 -15.36
C ILE A 314 9.88 10.93 -16.20
N CYS A 315 10.70 11.83 -15.67
CA CYS A 315 11.87 12.36 -16.38
C CYS A 315 12.90 11.26 -16.68
N SER A 316 13.25 10.45 -15.67
CA SER A 316 14.26 9.39 -15.81
C SER A 316 13.83 8.28 -16.77
N LEU A 317 12.60 7.79 -16.64
CA LEU A 317 12.05 6.79 -17.55
C LEU A 317 11.77 7.40 -18.93
N GLY A 318 11.36 8.67 -18.99
CA GLY A 318 11.14 9.41 -20.22
C GLY A 318 12.37 9.45 -21.10
N TYR A 319 13.54 9.77 -20.55
CA TYR A 319 14.80 9.72 -21.31
C TYR A 319 15.12 8.30 -21.82
N SER A 320 14.92 7.29 -20.97
CA SER A 320 15.11 5.88 -21.37
C SER A 320 14.17 5.46 -22.50
N ILE A 321 12.92 5.93 -22.48
CA ILE A 321 11.92 5.70 -23.53
C ILE A 321 12.34 6.42 -24.81
N LEU A 322 12.82 7.67 -24.74
CA LEU A 322 13.32 8.39 -25.90
C LEU A 322 14.49 7.64 -26.56
N LEU A 323 15.46 7.17 -25.78
CA LEU A 323 16.56 6.34 -26.30
C LEU A 323 16.06 5.06 -26.98
N MET A 324 15.08 4.37 -26.38
CA MET A 324 14.47 3.17 -26.95
C MET A 324 13.77 3.46 -28.28
N VAL A 325 12.99 4.56 -28.36
CA VAL A 325 12.29 4.98 -29.58
C VAL A 325 13.30 5.33 -30.67
N THR A 326 14.33 6.12 -30.35
CA THR A 326 15.39 6.47 -31.29
C THR A 326 16.13 5.21 -31.78
N CYS A 327 16.47 4.28 -30.88
CA CYS A 327 17.06 3.00 -31.25
C CYS A 327 16.17 2.21 -32.21
N THR A 328 14.86 2.22 -31.99
CA THR A 328 13.87 1.54 -32.85
C THR A 328 13.81 2.18 -34.24
N ILE A 329 13.81 3.51 -34.33
CA ILE A 329 13.81 4.24 -35.61
C ILE A 329 15.06 3.89 -36.43
N TYR A 330 16.24 3.95 -35.81
CA TYR A 330 17.49 3.61 -36.51
C TYR A 330 17.54 2.15 -36.94
N ALA A 331 17.07 1.22 -36.12
CA ALA A 331 17.03 -0.18 -36.49
C ALA A 331 16.10 -0.46 -37.68
N ILE A 332 14.97 0.24 -37.79
CA ILE A 332 14.09 0.15 -38.95
C ILE A 332 14.81 0.69 -40.20
N LYS A 333 15.51 1.83 -40.08
CA LYS A 333 16.29 2.41 -41.18
C LYS A 333 17.43 1.51 -41.67
N THR A 334 18.00 0.66 -40.81
CA THR A 334 19.07 -0.28 -41.17
C THR A 334 18.58 -1.62 -41.71
N ARG A 335 17.27 -1.85 -41.85
CA ARG A 335 16.71 -3.14 -42.25
C ARG A 335 16.93 -3.47 -43.74
N ASP A 336 17.05 -2.47 -44.60
CA ASP A 336 17.22 -2.64 -46.06
C ASP A 336 18.68 -2.82 -46.49
N VAL A 337 19.55 -3.10 -45.51
CA VAL A 337 20.97 -3.38 -45.72
C VAL A 337 21.13 -4.87 -45.98
N PRO A 338 21.69 -5.30 -47.14
CA PRO A 338 21.96 -6.71 -47.39
C PRO A 338 22.99 -7.23 -46.36
N GLU A 339 22.54 -8.20 -45.55
CA GLU A 339 23.29 -8.85 -44.47
C GLU A 339 24.33 -9.84 -45.03
N ASP A 340 25.36 -9.35 -45.71
CA ASP A 340 26.54 -10.17 -45.96
C ASP A 340 27.36 -10.24 -44.66
N PHE A 341 27.51 -11.47 -44.14
CA PHE A 341 28.23 -11.88 -42.91
C PHE A 341 27.46 -11.86 -41.58
N ASN A 342 26.43 -12.71 -41.47
CA ASN A 342 26.07 -13.59 -40.33
C ASN A 342 25.94 -13.03 -38.88
N GLU A 343 26.18 -11.76 -38.59
CA GLU A 343 26.05 -11.18 -37.25
C GLU A 343 24.65 -10.64 -36.94
N ALA A 344 23.82 -10.49 -37.98
CA ALA A 344 22.50 -9.86 -37.88
C ALA A 344 21.35 -10.86 -37.64
N LYS A 345 21.56 -12.17 -37.86
CA LYS A 345 20.57 -13.23 -37.58
C LYS A 345 20.09 -13.30 -36.12
N PRO A 346 20.95 -13.24 -35.08
CA PRO A 346 20.50 -13.34 -33.69
C PRO A 346 20.05 -12.00 -33.05
N ILE A 347 20.63 -10.87 -33.46
CA ILE A 347 20.24 -9.52 -32.98
C ILE A 347 18.94 -9.07 -33.65
N GLY A 348 18.78 -9.41 -34.93
CA GLY A 348 17.51 -9.35 -35.63
C GLY A 348 16.46 -10.13 -34.85
N PHE A 349 16.69 -11.40 -34.50
CA PHE A 349 15.70 -12.26 -33.82
C PHE A 349 15.22 -11.73 -32.45
N THR A 350 16.09 -11.10 -31.66
CA THR A 350 15.71 -10.48 -30.37
C THR A 350 14.90 -9.20 -30.56
N MET A 351 15.19 -8.39 -31.59
CA MET A 351 14.38 -7.23 -31.93
C MET A 351 13.09 -7.58 -32.69
N TYR A 352 13.12 -8.69 -33.45
CA TYR A 352 12.01 -9.18 -34.28
C TYR A 352 10.94 -9.89 -33.47
N THR A 353 11.27 -10.50 -32.33
CA THR A 353 10.30 -11.19 -31.45
C THR A 353 9.38 -10.20 -30.71
N THR A 354 9.93 -9.10 -30.17
CA THR A 354 9.12 -8.00 -29.57
C THR A 354 8.21 -7.33 -30.61
N CYS A 355 8.68 -7.21 -31.85
CA CYS A 355 7.90 -6.67 -32.96
C CYS A 355 6.92 -7.69 -33.58
N ILE A 356 7.22 -9.00 -33.64
CA ILE A 356 6.35 -10.04 -34.20
C ILE A 356 5.12 -10.26 -33.33
N GLN A 357 5.20 -10.14 -32.00
CA GLN A 357 4.02 -10.30 -31.14
C GLN A 357 2.97 -9.22 -31.46
N ASN A 358 3.41 -8.01 -31.84
CA ASN A 358 2.55 -6.94 -32.35
C ASN A 358 2.22 -7.07 -33.84
N ARG A 359 3.14 -7.60 -34.67
CA ARG A 359 2.94 -7.78 -36.11
C ARG A 359 2.04 -8.98 -36.44
N ASN A 360 2.02 -10.04 -35.64
CA ASN A 360 1.11 -11.18 -35.81
C ASN A 360 -0.34 -10.81 -35.47
N ARG A 361 -0.57 -9.86 -34.54
CA ARG A 361 -1.89 -9.25 -34.33
C ARG A 361 -2.33 -8.40 -35.54
N ARG A 362 -1.42 -7.61 -36.14
CA ARG A 362 -1.74 -6.81 -37.34
C ARG A 362 -1.90 -7.63 -38.62
N ARG A 363 -1.12 -8.70 -38.81
CA ARG A 363 -1.23 -9.61 -39.98
C ARG A 363 -2.48 -10.49 -39.96
N ARG A 364 -3.05 -10.79 -38.79
CA ARG A 364 -4.34 -11.52 -38.69
C ARG A 364 -5.52 -10.62 -39.09
N ARG A 365 -5.59 -9.37 -38.61
CA ARG A 365 -6.64 -8.41 -39.03
C ARG A 365 -6.62 -8.12 -40.53
N MET A 366 -5.45 -7.92 -41.12
CA MET A 366 -5.35 -7.64 -42.57
C MET A 366 -5.66 -8.87 -43.46
N LYS A 367 -5.56 -10.10 -42.92
CA LYS A 367 -6.00 -11.32 -43.65
C LYS A 367 -7.50 -11.56 -43.55
N GLU A 368 -8.14 -11.17 -42.44
CA GLU A 368 -9.60 -11.26 -42.28
C GLU A 368 -10.34 -10.19 -43.13
N GLU A 369 -9.79 -8.98 -43.25
CA GLU A 369 -10.37 -7.92 -44.10
C GLU A 369 -10.09 -8.13 -45.60
N GLY A 370 -8.91 -8.65 -45.97
CA GLY A 370 -8.55 -8.95 -47.37
C GLY A 370 -9.18 -10.23 -47.92
N GLY A 371 -9.69 -11.13 -47.07
CA GLY A 371 -10.42 -12.33 -47.47
C GLY A 371 -11.86 -12.04 -47.89
N ARG A 372 -12.54 -11.10 -47.20
CA ARG A 372 -13.94 -10.76 -47.48
C ARG A 372 -14.13 -10.00 -48.81
N MET A 373 -13.14 -9.25 -49.27
CA MET A 373 -13.17 -8.58 -50.59
C MET A 373 -12.96 -9.52 -51.79
N LYS A 374 -12.51 -10.77 -51.57
CA LYS A 374 -12.28 -11.75 -52.65
C LYS A 374 -13.42 -12.75 -52.85
N GLU A 375 -14.43 -12.76 -51.97
CA GLU A 375 -15.62 -13.61 -52.12
C GLU A 375 -16.84 -12.88 -52.72
N GLU A 376 -16.80 -11.54 -52.87
CA GLU A 376 -17.88 -10.74 -53.50
C GLU A 376 -17.51 -10.19 -54.90
N GLY A 377 -16.44 -10.69 -55.52
CA GLY A 377 -15.94 -10.22 -56.83
C GLY A 377 -16.02 -11.25 -57.94
#